data_AF-A0A2P6RCC6-F1
#
_entry.id   AF-A0A2P6RCC6-F1
#
_cell.length_a   1.000
_cell.length_b   1.000
_cell.length_c   1.000
_cell.angle_alpha   90.00
_cell.angle_beta   90.00
_cell.angle_gamma   90.00
#
_symmetry.space_group_name_H-M   'P 1'
#
loop_
_entity.id
_entity.type
_entity.pdbx_description
1 polymer ?
#
loop_
_entity_poly.entity_id
_entity_poly.type
_entity_poly.pdbx_seq_one_letter_code
_entity_poly.pdbx_strand_id
1 'polypeptide(L)'
;MDQDISQRENQVLRVKKRVAFRLCDVSSHTTEVMEIQADNPTFHVLIIPGNPGVVTFYKDFVEALYELLGGNASVTGKTWVFVLC
;
A
#
# COMPACT_ATOMS: atom_id res chain seq x y z
N MET A 1 27.18 28.05 6.53
CA MET A 1 26.23 27.11 7.16
C MET A 1 25.17 26.84 6.11
N ASP A 2 25.53 26.14 5.03
CA ASP A 2 24.73 26.15 3.78
C ASP A 2 24.47 24.74 3.24
N GLN A 3 24.87 23.71 3.98
CA GLN A 3 24.71 22.30 3.60
C GLN A 3 23.44 21.63 4.17
N ASP A 4 22.59 22.34 4.93
CA ASP A 4 21.41 21.77 5.58
C ASP A 4 20.09 22.02 4.82
N ILE A 5 20.05 23.01 3.93
CA ILE A 5 18.80 23.41 3.24
C ILE A 5 18.43 22.44 2.10
N SER A 6 19.41 21.80 1.43
CA SER A 6 19.12 20.87 0.32
C SER A 6 18.62 19.48 0.77
N GLN A 7 18.84 19.11 2.04
CA GLN A 7 18.35 17.86 2.62
C GLN A 7 16.84 17.95 2.94
N ARG A 8 16.37 19.13 3.36
CA ARG A 8 14.95 19.38 3.69
C ARG A 8 14.05 19.46 2.45
N GLU A 9 14.52 20.06 1.36
CA GLU A 9 13.70 20.20 0.14
C GLU A 9 13.47 18.86 -0.59
N ASN A 10 14.42 17.91 -0.50
CA ASN A 10 14.23 16.56 -1.03
C ASN A 10 13.23 15.70 -0.23
N GLN A 11 12.93 16.06 1.03
CA GLN A 11 11.83 15.46 1.78
C GLN A 11 10.46 16.01 1.37
N VAL A 12 10.40 17.23 0.82
CA VAL A 12 9.14 17.94 0.53
C VAL A 12 8.51 17.56 -0.82
N LEU A 13 9.28 16.94 -1.73
CA LEU A 13 8.81 16.53 -3.06
C LEU A 13 8.79 15.01 -3.28
N ARG A 14 8.91 14.19 -2.22
CA ARG A 14 8.46 12.80 -2.32
C ARG A 14 6.94 12.85 -2.46
N VAL A 15 6.46 12.85 -3.71
CA VAL A 15 5.05 12.60 -4.02
C VAL A 15 4.68 11.35 -3.25
N LYS A 16 3.95 11.52 -2.14
CA LYS A 16 3.47 10.38 -1.35
C LYS A 16 2.65 9.55 -2.30
N LYS A 17 3.17 8.38 -2.69
CA LYS A 17 2.42 7.44 -3.51
C LYS A 17 1.19 7.10 -2.69
N ARG A 18 0.03 7.45 -3.23
CA ARG A 18 -1.24 7.13 -2.62
C ARG A 18 -1.59 5.71 -2.99
N VAL A 19 -2.32 5.08 -2.09
CA VAL A 19 -2.94 3.80 -2.34
C VAL A 19 -3.89 3.91 -3.55
N ALA A 20 -3.74 2.98 -4.47
CA ALA A 20 -4.63 2.77 -5.60
C ALA A 20 -5.58 1.60 -5.33
N PHE A 21 -6.77 1.65 -5.92
CA PHE A 21 -7.75 0.57 -5.86
C PHE A 21 -7.91 -0.03 -7.26
N ARG A 22 -7.89 -1.35 -7.34
CA ARG A 22 -8.07 -2.12 -8.56
C ARG A 22 -9.03 -3.27 -8.29
N LEU A 23 -9.90 -3.54 -9.25
CA LEU A 23 -10.69 -4.77 -9.27
C LEU A 23 -9.94 -5.84 -10.06
N CYS A 24 -9.86 -7.04 -9.51
CA CYS A 24 -9.31 -8.20 -10.22
C CYS A 24 -10.13 -9.46 -9.92
N ASP A 25 -10.25 -10.33 -10.92
CA ASP A 25 -10.86 -11.63 -10.72
C ASP A 25 -9.85 -12.59 -10.12
N VAL A 26 -10.14 -13.10 -8.92
CA VAL A 26 -9.35 -14.12 -8.24
C VAL A 26 -10.26 -15.31 -7.99
N SER A 27 -9.92 -16.46 -8.58
CA SER A 27 -10.73 -17.68 -8.47
C SER A 27 -12.19 -17.46 -8.90
N SER A 28 -12.41 -16.74 -10.00
CA SER A 28 -13.74 -16.37 -10.53
C SER A 28 -14.57 -15.44 -9.63
N HIS A 29 -13.95 -14.82 -8.62
CA HIS A 29 -14.59 -13.81 -7.79
C HIS A 29 -13.95 -12.46 -8.04
N THR A 30 -14.77 -11.48 -8.43
CA THR A 30 -14.34 -10.09 -8.55
C THR A 30 -13.98 -9.58 -7.16
N THR A 31 -12.69 -9.29 -6.99
CA THR A 31 -12.13 -8.84 -5.72
C THR A 31 -11.57 -7.43 -5.85
N GLU A 32 -11.90 -6.58 -4.88
CA GLU A 32 -11.22 -5.30 -4.71
C GLU A 32 -9.86 -5.49 -4.04
N VAL A 33 -8.83 -4.96 -4.69
CA VAL A 33 -7.44 -5.00 -4.25
C VAL A 33 -6.94 -3.57 -4.10
N MET A 34 -6.29 -3.33 -2.98
CA MET A 34 -5.69 -2.07 -2.60
C MET A 34 -4.19 -2.20 -2.76
N GLU A 35 -3.55 -1.34 -3.56
CA GLU A 35 -2.13 -1.50 -3.85
C GLU A 35 -1.36 -0.18 -3.86
N ILE A 36 -0.09 -0.28 -3.50
CA ILE A 36 0.90 0.77 -3.64
C ILE A 36 2.15 0.14 -4.24
N GLN A 37 2.51 0.59 -5.43
CA GLN A 37 3.62 0.03 -6.21
C GLN A 37 4.88 0.86 -6.00
N ALA A 38 5.95 0.25 -5.48
CA ALA A 38 7.26 0.87 -5.45
C ALA A 38 7.80 1.01 -6.89
N ASP A 39 8.67 2.00 -7.14
CA ASP A 39 9.30 2.15 -8.47
C ASP A 39 10.32 1.05 -8.75
N ASN A 40 10.99 0.58 -7.70
CA ASN A 40 11.98 -0.50 -7.79
C ASN A 40 11.82 -1.47 -6.61
N PRO A 41 10.75 -2.29 -6.60
CA PRO A 41 10.42 -3.17 -5.48
C PRO A 41 11.50 -4.24 -5.27
N THR A 42 12.02 -4.34 -4.04
CA THR A 42 12.92 -5.43 -3.62
C THR A 42 12.16 -6.59 -2.99
N PHE A 43 10.93 -6.36 -2.50
CA PHE A 43 10.03 -7.38 -1.99
C PHE A 43 8.56 -6.94 -2.07
N HIS A 44 7.65 -7.91 -1.91
CA HIS A 44 6.21 -7.70 -1.94
C HIS A 44 5.58 -8.04 -0.59
N VAL A 45 4.66 -7.19 -0.13
CA VAL A 45 3.90 -7.42 1.10
C VAL A 45 2.44 -7.62 0.74
N LEU A 46 1.88 -8.77 1.15
CA LEU A 46 0.45 -9.07 1.01
C LEU A 46 -0.25 -8.92 2.37
N ILE A 47 -1.28 -8.08 2.41
CA ILE A 47 -2.13 -7.88 3.58
C ILE A 47 -3.44 -8.61 3.36
N ILE A 48 -3.75 -9.49 4.31
CA ILE A 48 -5.00 -10.25 4.36
C ILE A 48 -5.74 -9.76 5.61
N PRO A 49 -6.79 -8.93 5.45
CA PRO A 49 -7.56 -8.42 6.57
C PRO A 49 -8.29 -9.56 7.30
N GLY A 50 -8.46 -9.40 8.62
CA GLY A 50 -9.30 -10.28 9.43
C GLY A 50 -10.79 -9.98 9.26
N ASN A 51 -11.66 -10.47 10.13
CA ASN A 51 -13.09 -10.10 10.11
C ASN A 51 -13.30 -8.70 10.73
N PRO A 52 -13.92 -7.73 10.03
CA PRO A 52 -14.49 -7.80 8.67
C PRO A 52 -13.42 -7.67 7.59
N GLY A 53 -13.48 -8.54 6.57
CA GLY A 53 -12.43 -8.70 5.54
C GLY A 53 -12.36 -7.58 4.50
N VAL A 54 -12.57 -6.34 4.92
CA VAL A 54 -12.60 -5.15 4.08
C VAL A 54 -11.25 -4.45 4.17
N VAL A 55 -10.54 -4.33 3.03
CA VAL A 55 -9.17 -3.81 3.01
C VAL A 55 -9.08 -2.30 3.24
N THR A 56 -10.16 -1.54 2.99
CA THR A 56 -10.17 -0.06 3.08
C THR A 56 -9.92 0.44 4.50
N PHE A 57 -10.25 -0.35 5.54
CA PHE A 57 -9.90 -0.04 6.93
C PHE A 57 -8.39 0.02 7.19
N TYR A 58 -7.60 -0.65 6.35
CA TYR A 58 -6.16 -0.72 6.47
C TYR A 58 -5.44 0.34 5.62
N LYS A 59 -6.16 1.27 4.99
CA LYS A 59 -5.56 2.26 4.08
C LYS A 59 -4.41 3.03 4.74
N ASP A 60 -4.69 3.66 5.89
CA ASP A 60 -3.68 4.48 6.59
C ASP A 60 -2.51 3.60 7.08
N PHE A 61 -2.79 2.34 7.44
CA PHE A 61 -1.78 1.36 7.78
C PHE A 61 -0.88 1.00 6.58
N VAL A 62 -1.45 0.82 5.39
CA VAL A 62 -0.68 0.53 4.16
C VAL A 62 0.20 1.70 3.77
N GLU A 63 -0.32 2.92 3.85
CA GLU A 63 0.47 4.13 3.56
C GLU A 63 1.62 4.28 4.56
N ALA A 64 1.34 4.12 5.86
CA ALA A 64 2.37 4.15 6.90
C ALA A 64 3.41 3.02 6.75
N LEU A 65 2.97 1.81 6.37
CA LEU A 65 3.86 0.68 6.13
C LEU A 65 4.76 0.95 4.91
N TYR A 66 4.22 1.47 3.83
CA TYR A 66 5.01 1.82 2.65
C TYR A 66 6.07 2.89 2.97
N GLU A 67 5.70 3.91 3.76
CA GLU A 67 6.63 4.92 4.25
C GLU A 67 7.72 4.33 5.14
N LEU A 68 7.35 3.42 6.06
CA LEU A 68 8.29 2.71 6.95
C LEU A 68 9.29 1.86 6.15
N LEU A 69 8.84 1.24 5.06
CA LEU A 69 9.67 0.43 4.17
C LEU A 69 10.48 1.27 3.17
N GLY A 70 10.44 2.60 3.30
CA GLY A 70 11.24 3.54 2.51
C GLY A 70 10.83 3.61 1.04
N GLY A 71 9.68 3.04 0.67
CA GLY A 71 9.23 2.91 -0.72
C GLY A 71 9.94 1.82 -1.53
N ASN A 72 10.61 0.86 -0.85
CA ASN A 72 11.30 -0.24 -1.51
C ASN A 72 10.43 -1.50 -1.68
N ALA A 73 9.18 -1.47 -1.20
CA ALA A 73 8.29 -2.61 -1.22
C ALA A 73 6.98 -2.24 -1.92
N SER A 74 6.48 -3.15 -2.75
CA SER A 74 5.10 -3.04 -3.22
C SER A 74 4.19 -3.70 -2.19
N VAL A 75 3.21 -2.95 -1.70
CA VAL A 75 2.24 -3.45 -0.72
C VAL A 75 0.91 -3.64 -1.43
N THR A 76 0.29 -4.80 -1.20
CA THR A 76 -1.00 -5.16 -1.78
C THR A 76 -1.88 -5.70 -0.67
N GLY A 77 -3.11 -5.24 -0.58
CA GLY A 77 -4.13 -5.75 0.32
C GLY A 77 -5.32 -6.27 -0.47
N LYS A 78 -5.87 -7.41 -0.07
CA LYS A 78 -7.01 -8.02 -0.75
C LYS A 78 -8.25 -7.96 0.15
N THR A 79 -9.35 -7.40 -0.32
CA THR A 79 -10.65 -7.56 0.35
C THR A 79 -11.08 -9.02 0.22
N TRP A 80 -11.40 -9.67 1.33
CA TRP A 80 -11.97 -11.01 1.32
C TRP A 80 -13.27 -11.00 2.11
N VAL A 81 -14.40 -11.04 1.40
CA VAL A 81 -15.70 -11.30 2.01
C VAL A 81 -15.89 -12.81 2.05
N PHE A 82 -15.13 -13.50 2.89
CA PHE A 82 -15.57 -14.81 3.39
C PHE A 82 -16.55 -14.52 4.54
N VAL A 83 -17.79 -14.18 4.18
CA VAL A 83 -18.91 -14.52 5.05
C VAL A 83 -18.87 -16.05 5.13
N LEU A 84 -18.73 -16.60 6.34
CA LEU A 84 -19.01 -18.02 6.56
C LEU A 84 -20.39 -18.31 5.97
N CYS A 85 -20.44 -19.04 4.86
CA CYS A 85 -21.57 -19.91 4.59
C CYS A 85 -21.53 -21.08 5.58
#